data_AF-Q5PY46-F1
#
_entry.id   AF-Q5PY46-F1
#
_cell.length_a   1.000
_cell.length_b   1.000
_cell.length_c   1.000
_cell.angle_alpha   90.00
_cell.angle_beta   90.00
_cell.angle_gamma   90.00
#
_symmetry.space_group_name_H-M   'P 1'
#
loop_
_entity.id
_entity.type
_entity.pdbx_description
1 polymer ?
#
loop_
_entity_poly.entity_id
_entity_poly.type
_entity_poly.pdbx_seq_one_letter_code
_entity_poly.pdbx_strand_id
1 'polypeptide(L)'
;FHGADVRTNFLSHVVKEPKSKGIDLFIDNDIDRSKSIGPELVDAIKGSRIAMVLLSEDYASSTWCLNELVEIIKCRQEFGQTVMSIFYQVDPSDVKKQTGQFGKVFKKTCKGKTEDEIRRWKRALTEVAQIAGFHSSNGKSEAEMIEDIATDVSNKLSLSAPCSDFDGLVGMESKMTEMRSLLQLDSDEVRKIGILGPSGIGKTTIARSLFNRHSQDFQLSVFIDNIKRNYAIPACSDDYSVKLNLQKHFMSQLTNETCTSISHLGVVKDRLKDKKVLVVLDDVW
;
A
#
# COMPACT_ATOMS: atom_id res chain seq x y z
N PHE A 1 5.49 -13.77 -14.02
CA PHE A 1 6.58 -14.56 -13.38
C PHE A 1 7.13 -15.51 -14.44
N HIS A 2 8.29 -16.15 -14.25
CA HIS A 2 8.73 -17.17 -15.21
C HIS A 2 8.18 -18.55 -14.85
N GLY A 3 7.32 -19.11 -15.69
CA GLY A 3 6.66 -20.38 -15.41
C GLY A 3 7.62 -21.54 -15.11
N ALA A 4 8.76 -21.66 -15.80
CA ALA A 4 9.67 -22.78 -15.60
C ALA A 4 10.34 -22.81 -14.21
N ASP A 5 10.59 -21.64 -13.63
CA ASP A 5 11.39 -21.53 -12.41
C ASP A 5 10.59 -21.77 -11.14
N VAL A 6 9.29 -21.46 -11.18
CA VAL A 6 8.48 -21.32 -9.96
C VAL A 6 7.26 -22.23 -9.93
N ARG A 7 7.01 -23.00 -11.00
CA ARG A 7 5.72 -23.67 -11.24
C ARG A 7 5.29 -24.68 -10.19
N THR A 8 6.19 -25.33 -9.45
CA THR A 8 5.80 -26.48 -8.62
C THR A 8 5.71 -26.20 -7.12
N ASN A 9 6.59 -25.38 -6.54
CA ASN A 9 6.63 -25.21 -5.08
C ASN A 9 6.26 -23.78 -4.65
N PHE A 10 7.17 -22.81 -4.79
CA PHE A 10 6.99 -21.47 -4.22
C PHE A 10 5.76 -20.71 -4.75
N LEU A 11 5.51 -20.69 -6.06
CA LEU A 11 4.35 -19.99 -6.62
C LEU A 11 3.02 -20.55 -6.12
N SER A 12 2.93 -21.87 -5.95
CA SER A 12 1.70 -22.51 -5.47
C SER A 12 1.31 -22.02 -4.08
N HIS A 13 2.30 -21.79 -3.21
CA HIS A 13 2.10 -21.21 -1.88
C HIS A 13 1.82 -19.70 -1.93
N VAL A 14 2.56 -18.95 -2.75
CA VAL A 14 2.30 -17.51 -2.98
C VAL A 14 0.89 -17.27 -3.54
N VAL A 15 0.32 -18.24 -4.25
CA VAL A 15 -1.06 -18.17 -4.75
C VAL A 15 -2.06 -18.62 -3.68
N LYS A 16 -1.75 -19.68 -2.93
CA LYS A 16 -2.65 -20.25 -1.92
C LYS A 16 -2.88 -19.29 -0.76
N GLU A 17 -1.83 -18.63 -0.27
CA GLU A 17 -1.91 -17.83 0.95
C GLU A 17 -2.82 -16.59 0.77
N PRO A 18 -2.68 -15.75 -0.27
CA PRO A 18 -3.61 -14.64 -0.49
C PRO A 18 -5.04 -15.12 -0.76
N LYS A 19 -5.23 -16.23 -1.49
CA LYS A 19 -6.56 -16.81 -1.70
C LYS A 19 -7.24 -17.20 -0.39
N SER A 20 -6.48 -17.75 0.57
CA SER A 20 -7.01 -18.07 1.90
C SER A 20 -7.48 -16.83 2.67
N LYS A 21 -6.95 -15.65 2.33
CA LYS A 21 -7.35 -14.34 2.86
C LYS A 21 -8.44 -13.65 2.01
N GLY A 22 -9.07 -14.37 1.08
CA GLY A 22 -10.15 -13.83 0.23
C GLY A 22 -9.67 -12.90 -0.89
N ILE A 23 -8.41 -13.01 -1.30
CA ILE A 23 -7.83 -12.20 -2.37
C ILE A 23 -7.89 -12.96 -3.69
N ASP A 24 -8.57 -12.37 -4.68
CA ASP A 24 -8.59 -12.87 -6.04
C ASP A 24 -7.27 -12.57 -6.76
N LEU A 25 -6.73 -13.59 -7.44
CA LEU A 25 -5.46 -13.52 -8.16
C LEU A 25 -5.69 -13.88 -9.63
N PHE A 26 -5.28 -13.00 -10.53
CA PHE A 26 -5.08 -13.33 -11.94
C PHE A 26 -3.69 -13.93 -12.12
N ILE A 27 -3.61 -15.16 -12.64
CA ILE A 27 -2.36 -15.88 -12.83
C ILE A 27 -2.23 -16.16 -14.32
N ASP A 28 -1.29 -15.49 -14.99
CA ASP A 28 -0.90 -15.90 -16.33
C ASP A 28 0.02 -17.13 -16.22
N ASN A 29 -0.52 -18.28 -16.62
CA ASN A 29 0.21 -19.55 -16.61
C ASN A 29 1.01 -19.77 -17.90
N ASP A 30 1.33 -18.73 -18.68
CA ASP A 30 2.14 -18.85 -19.91
C ASP A 30 1.39 -19.73 -20.95
N ILE A 31 0.06 -19.59 -21.00
CA ILE A 31 -0.85 -20.55 -21.69
C ILE A 31 -0.76 -20.42 -23.21
N ASP A 32 -0.41 -19.25 -23.74
CA ASP A 32 -0.24 -19.04 -25.19
C ASP A 32 1.18 -18.63 -25.57
N ARG A 33 1.83 -19.50 -26.34
CA ARG A 33 3.23 -19.43 -26.82
C ARG A 33 3.46 -18.33 -27.88
N SER A 34 2.92 -17.14 -27.66
CA SER A 34 3.14 -15.98 -28.52
C SER A 34 4.38 -15.20 -28.06
N LYS A 35 5.04 -14.45 -28.96
CA LYS A 35 6.19 -13.59 -28.60
C LYS A 35 5.75 -12.24 -28.00
N SER A 36 4.48 -11.89 -28.17
CA SER A 36 3.87 -10.62 -27.74
C SER A 36 2.64 -10.89 -26.90
N ILE A 37 2.45 -10.10 -25.85
CA ILE A 37 1.29 -10.20 -24.97
C ILE A 37 -0.01 -9.97 -25.77
N GLY A 38 -1.00 -10.83 -25.56
CA GLY A 38 -2.34 -10.66 -26.13
C GLY A 38 -3.13 -9.52 -25.47
N PRO A 39 -4.13 -8.94 -26.16
CA PRO A 39 -4.93 -7.83 -25.62
C PRO A 39 -5.61 -8.17 -24.28
N GLU A 40 -6.07 -9.41 -24.10
CA GLU A 40 -6.70 -9.88 -22.87
C GLU A 40 -5.78 -9.76 -21.64
N LEU A 41 -4.50 -10.09 -21.80
CA LEU A 41 -3.52 -9.98 -20.71
C LEU A 41 -3.17 -8.52 -20.43
N VAL A 42 -3.12 -7.67 -21.46
CA VAL A 42 -2.96 -6.21 -21.27
C VAL A 42 -4.12 -5.65 -20.45
N ASP A 43 -5.35 -6.04 -20.77
CA ASP A 43 -6.54 -5.59 -20.05
C ASP A 43 -6.58 -6.14 -18.62
N ALA A 44 -6.15 -7.39 -18.41
CA ALA A 44 -5.99 -7.95 -17.07
C ALA A 44 -4.93 -7.20 -16.25
N ILE A 45 -3.78 -6.84 -16.84
CA ILE A 45 -2.75 -6.02 -16.19
C ILE A 45 -3.33 -4.66 -15.82
N LYS A 46 -4.04 -3.98 -16.73
CA LYS A 46 -4.64 -2.66 -16.46
C LYS A 46 -5.75 -2.70 -15.42
N GLY A 47 -6.56 -3.75 -15.41
CA GLY A 47 -7.65 -3.94 -14.44
C GLY A 47 -7.19 -4.37 -13.05
N SER A 48 -5.93 -4.78 -12.91
CA SER A 48 -5.39 -5.24 -11.63
C SER A 48 -5.07 -4.06 -10.69
N ARG A 49 -5.45 -4.17 -9.42
CA ARG A 49 -5.10 -3.15 -8.40
C ARG A 49 -3.62 -3.22 -7.99
N ILE A 50 -3.10 -4.43 -7.90
CA ILE A 50 -1.73 -4.72 -7.47
C ILE A 50 -1.11 -5.69 -8.50
N ALA A 51 0.09 -5.37 -8.98
CA ALA A 51 0.89 -6.25 -9.81
C ALA A 51 2.08 -6.81 -9.01
N MET A 52 2.11 -8.12 -8.82
CA MET A 52 3.23 -8.82 -8.17
C MET A 52 4.20 -9.37 -9.22
N VAL A 53 5.43 -8.88 -9.22
CA VAL A 53 6.48 -9.30 -10.14
C VAL A 53 7.46 -10.21 -9.40
N LEU A 54 7.34 -11.51 -9.66
CA LEU A 54 8.28 -12.50 -9.17
C LEU A 54 9.46 -12.66 -10.14
N LEU A 55 10.62 -12.19 -9.69
CA LEU A 55 11.90 -12.18 -10.38
C LEU A 55 12.75 -13.35 -9.91
N SER A 56 13.18 -14.17 -10.86
CA SER A 56 14.09 -15.30 -10.71
C SER A 56 15.31 -15.11 -11.62
N GLU A 57 16.33 -15.96 -11.48
CA GLU A 57 17.53 -15.88 -12.35
C GLU A 57 17.19 -16.00 -13.84
N ASP A 58 16.26 -16.87 -14.20
CA ASP A 58 15.85 -17.13 -15.59
C ASP A 58 14.65 -16.30 -16.05
N TYR A 59 14.14 -15.36 -15.23
CA TYR A 59 13.02 -14.50 -15.62
C TYR A 59 13.26 -13.77 -16.95
N ALA A 60 14.49 -13.31 -17.16
CA ALA A 60 14.89 -12.61 -18.37
C ALA A 60 15.06 -13.52 -19.61
N SER A 61 14.87 -14.84 -19.48
CA SER A 61 14.95 -15.80 -20.59
C SER A 61 13.72 -15.71 -21.50
N SER A 62 12.58 -15.24 -20.96
CA SER A 62 11.31 -15.15 -21.66
C SER A 62 11.03 -13.72 -22.12
N THR A 63 10.85 -13.55 -23.44
CA THR A 63 10.38 -12.25 -23.98
C THR A 63 8.96 -11.93 -23.53
N TRP A 64 8.16 -12.94 -23.20
CA TRP A 64 6.82 -12.75 -22.64
C TRP A 64 6.90 -12.04 -21.29
N CYS A 65 7.66 -12.60 -20.35
CA CYS A 65 7.86 -12.00 -19.03
C CYS A 65 8.41 -10.56 -19.10
N LEU A 66 9.37 -10.32 -20.01
CA LEU A 66 9.93 -8.98 -20.22
C LEU A 66 8.91 -7.99 -20.78
N ASN A 67 8.02 -8.44 -21.68
CA ASN A 67 6.95 -7.59 -22.19
C ASN A 67 5.89 -7.32 -21.10
N GLU A 68 5.51 -8.33 -20.30
CA GLU A 68 4.57 -8.14 -19.18
C GLU A 68 5.10 -7.08 -18.22
N LEU A 69 6.39 -7.17 -17.89
CA LEU A 69 7.05 -6.18 -17.04
C LEU A 69 6.99 -4.77 -17.61
N VAL A 70 7.17 -4.61 -18.93
CA VAL A 70 7.05 -3.31 -19.59
C VAL A 70 5.64 -2.73 -19.43
N GLU A 71 4.60 -3.55 -19.62
CA GLU A 71 3.21 -3.08 -19.48
C GLU A 71 2.86 -2.77 -18.01
N ILE A 72 3.32 -3.58 -17.06
CA ILE A 72 3.15 -3.33 -15.62
C ILE A 72 3.78 -1.99 -15.21
N ILE A 73 5.02 -1.75 -15.63
CA ILE A 73 5.72 -0.49 -15.31
C ILE A 73 5.02 0.71 -15.98
N LYS A 74 4.51 0.54 -17.19
CA LYS A 74 3.67 1.55 -17.84
C LYS A 74 2.40 1.83 -17.05
N CYS A 75 1.67 0.81 -16.61
CA CYS A 75 0.45 0.96 -15.82
C CYS A 75 0.71 1.65 -14.46
N ARG A 76 1.85 1.36 -13.83
CA ARG A 76 2.29 2.09 -12.63
C ARG A 76 2.46 3.58 -12.87
N GLN A 77 3.09 3.96 -13.98
CA GLN A 77 3.36 5.35 -14.32
C GLN A 77 2.09 6.10 -14.75
N GLU A 78 1.22 5.47 -15.53
CA GLU A 78 0.03 6.11 -16.11
C GLU A 78 -1.18 6.10 -15.16
N PHE A 79 -1.37 5.00 -14.41
CA PHE A 79 -2.58 4.78 -13.60
C PHE A 79 -2.29 4.70 -12.09
N GLY A 80 -1.04 4.86 -11.66
CA GLY A 80 -0.67 4.74 -10.25
C GLY A 80 -0.83 3.33 -9.69
N GLN A 81 -0.85 2.29 -10.54
CA GLN A 81 -0.96 0.90 -10.11
C GLN A 81 0.13 0.54 -9.10
N THR A 82 -0.25 -0.15 -8.02
CA THR A 82 0.73 -0.61 -7.02
C THR A 82 1.51 -1.80 -7.57
N VAL A 83 2.84 -1.72 -7.55
CA VAL A 83 3.73 -2.79 -8.00
C VAL A 83 4.56 -3.31 -6.84
N MET A 84 4.65 -4.64 -6.72
CA MET A 84 5.42 -5.33 -5.69
C MET A 84 6.46 -6.22 -6.36
N SER A 85 7.72 -6.07 -5.97
CA SER A 85 8.83 -6.91 -6.46
C SER A 85 9.12 -8.04 -5.46
N ILE A 86 9.27 -9.25 -5.97
CA ILE A 86 9.67 -10.42 -5.19
C ILE A 86 10.91 -10.99 -5.87
N PHE A 87 12.05 -10.95 -5.18
CA PHE A 87 13.33 -11.45 -5.66
C PHE A 87 13.57 -12.84 -5.09
N TYR A 88 13.34 -13.85 -5.92
CA TYR A 88 13.49 -15.25 -5.57
C TYR A 88 14.81 -15.78 -6.13
N GLN A 89 15.75 -16.05 -5.24
CA GLN A 89 17.10 -16.54 -5.55
C GLN A 89 17.86 -15.68 -6.57
N VAL A 90 17.57 -14.37 -6.61
CA VAL A 90 18.24 -13.42 -7.50
C VAL A 90 18.57 -12.13 -6.75
N ASP A 91 19.75 -11.55 -7.00
CA ASP A 91 20.13 -10.27 -6.41
C ASP A 91 19.44 -9.11 -7.17
N PRO A 92 18.74 -8.19 -6.48
CA PRO A 92 18.15 -7.00 -7.10
C PRO A 92 19.16 -6.16 -7.89
N SER A 93 20.42 -6.12 -7.47
CA SER A 93 21.51 -5.43 -8.14
C SER A 93 21.79 -6.02 -9.52
N ASP A 94 21.73 -7.35 -9.63
CA ASP A 94 21.90 -8.06 -10.90
C ASP A 94 20.71 -7.84 -11.82
N VAL A 95 19.49 -7.78 -11.29
CA VAL A 95 18.30 -7.38 -12.06
C VAL A 95 18.43 -5.94 -12.54
N LYS A 96 18.83 -5.01 -11.66
CA LYS A 96 18.93 -3.57 -11.94
C LYS A 96 19.99 -3.23 -12.98
N LYS A 97 21.16 -3.86 -12.89
CA LYS A 97 22.30 -3.60 -13.78
C LYS A 97 22.38 -4.59 -14.95
N GLN A 98 21.51 -5.59 -14.96
CA GLN A 98 21.56 -6.74 -15.87
C GLN A 98 22.96 -7.38 -15.88
N THR A 99 23.46 -7.69 -14.68
CA THR A 99 24.76 -8.33 -14.42
C THR A 99 24.58 -9.75 -13.87
N GLY A 100 25.67 -10.44 -13.53
CA GLY A 100 25.61 -11.79 -12.97
C GLY A 100 25.03 -12.84 -13.92
N GLN A 101 24.35 -13.84 -13.38
CA GLN A 101 23.67 -14.87 -14.17
C GLN A 101 22.46 -14.31 -14.91
N PHE A 102 21.63 -13.53 -14.21
CA PHE A 102 20.48 -12.82 -14.79
C PHE A 102 20.86 -12.04 -16.05
N GLY A 103 21.97 -11.30 -16.00
CA GLY A 103 22.49 -10.53 -17.12
C GLY A 103 22.97 -11.38 -18.31
N LYS A 104 23.54 -12.57 -18.06
CA LYS A 104 23.93 -13.51 -19.13
C LYS A 104 22.69 -14.04 -19.85
N VAL A 105 21.67 -14.40 -19.09
CA VAL A 105 20.37 -14.85 -19.62
C VAL A 105 19.74 -13.73 -20.45
N PHE A 106 19.65 -12.53 -19.90
CA PHE A 106 19.11 -11.36 -20.60
C PHE A 106 19.85 -11.07 -21.91
N LYS A 107 21.19 -11.08 -21.91
CA LYS A 107 22.00 -10.88 -23.13
C LYS A 107 21.72 -11.92 -24.22
N LYS A 108 21.43 -13.17 -23.84
CA LYS A 108 21.04 -14.23 -24.78
C LYS A 108 19.68 -13.92 -25.40
N THR A 109 18.70 -13.49 -24.60
CA THR A 109 17.36 -13.09 -25.05
C THR A 109 17.38 -11.88 -25.97
N CYS A 110 18.31 -10.95 -25.76
CA CYS A 110 18.48 -9.77 -26.63
C CYS A 110 19.04 -10.08 -28.03
N LYS A 111 19.58 -11.28 -28.28
CA LYS A 111 20.12 -11.61 -29.60
C LYS A 111 19.01 -11.63 -30.65
N GLY A 112 19.16 -10.83 -31.70
CA GLY A 112 18.18 -10.73 -32.79
C GLY A 112 16.94 -9.90 -32.45
N LYS A 113 17.02 -9.05 -31.42
CA LYS A 113 15.97 -8.09 -31.02
C LYS A 113 16.34 -6.67 -31.42
N THR A 114 15.35 -5.80 -31.59
CA THR A 114 15.61 -4.41 -31.95
C THR A 114 16.18 -3.64 -30.77
N GLU A 115 16.92 -2.57 -31.05
CA GLU A 115 17.50 -1.73 -30.00
C GLU A 115 16.41 -1.10 -29.11
N ASP A 116 15.27 -0.74 -29.71
CA ASP A 116 14.11 -0.20 -29.00
C ASP A 116 13.46 -1.22 -28.05
N GLU A 117 13.34 -2.49 -28.44
CA GLU A 117 12.86 -3.56 -27.56
C GLU A 117 13.80 -3.71 -26.35
N ILE A 118 15.10 -3.83 -26.61
CA ILE A 118 16.11 -4.01 -25.57
C ILE A 118 16.11 -2.82 -24.60
N ARG A 119 15.99 -1.59 -25.12
CA ARG A 119 15.93 -0.37 -24.31
C ARG A 119 14.70 -0.36 -23.40
N ARG A 120 13.52 -0.74 -23.89
CA ARG A 120 12.29 -0.83 -23.08
C ARG A 120 12.43 -1.85 -21.97
N TRP A 121 12.95 -3.04 -22.26
CA TRP A 121 13.16 -4.08 -21.25
C TRP A 121 14.18 -3.65 -20.17
N LYS A 122 15.33 -3.08 -20.56
CA LYS A 122 16.32 -2.57 -19.61
C LYS A 122 15.73 -1.53 -18.67
N ARG A 123 14.93 -0.60 -19.21
CA ARG A 123 14.25 0.41 -18.40
C ARG A 123 13.31 -0.23 -17.39
N ALA A 124 12.44 -1.12 -17.83
CA ALA A 124 11.47 -1.78 -16.96
C ALA A 124 12.14 -2.61 -15.86
N LEU A 125 13.20 -3.36 -16.19
CA LEU A 125 14.03 -4.10 -15.22
C LEU A 125 14.72 -3.18 -14.20
N THR A 126 15.23 -2.04 -14.66
CA THR A 126 15.88 -1.06 -13.79
C THR A 126 14.86 -0.43 -12.83
N GLU A 127 13.67 -0.11 -13.31
CA GLU A 127 12.60 0.49 -12.51
C GLU A 127 12.03 -0.49 -11.49
N VAL A 128 11.72 -1.73 -11.87
CA VAL A 128 11.19 -2.74 -10.93
C VAL A 128 12.20 -3.09 -9.84
N ALA A 129 13.50 -3.09 -10.16
CA ALA A 129 14.55 -3.38 -9.18
C ALA A 129 14.78 -2.25 -8.17
N GLN A 130 14.23 -1.05 -8.41
CA GLN A 130 14.26 0.07 -7.45
C GLN A 130 13.07 0.06 -6.50
N ILE A 131 12.04 -0.74 -6.78
CA ILE A 131 10.88 -0.89 -5.91
C ILE A 131 11.32 -1.74 -4.71
N ALA A 132 11.06 -1.23 -3.50
CA ALA A 132 11.23 -2.01 -2.28
C ALA A 132 10.39 -3.29 -2.37
N GLY A 133 11.01 -4.43 -2.11
CA GLY A 133 10.42 -5.73 -2.35
C GLY A 133 10.87 -6.78 -1.35
N PHE A 134 10.40 -7.99 -1.57
CA PHE A 134 10.74 -9.14 -0.73
C PHE A 134 11.94 -9.88 -1.32
N HIS A 135 12.87 -10.33 -0.46
CA HIS A 135 14.06 -11.06 -0.88
C HIS A 135 14.12 -12.42 -0.20
N SER A 136 14.24 -13.49 -0.98
CA SER A 136 14.37 -14.85 -0.42
C SER A 136 15.71 -15.08 0.29
N SER A 137 16.73 -14.25 0.02
CA SER A 137 18.08 -14.37 0.57
C SER A 137 18.25 -13.75 1.96
N ASN A 138 17.21 -13.12 2.54
CA ASN A 138 17.28 -12.41 3.82
C ASN A 138 17.30 -13.33 5.06
N GLY A 139 17.50 -14.64 4.90
CA GLY A 139 17.59 -15.60 6.02
C GLY A 139 16.25 -15.99 6.66
N LYS A 140 15.12 -15.46 6.17
CA LYS A 140 13.76 -15.90 6.55
C LYS A 140 13.39 -17.20 5.83
N SER A 141 12.49 -17.97 6.43
CA SER A 141 11.92 -19.13 5.72
C SER A 141 11.00 -18.68 4.57
N GLU A 142 10.82 -19.53 3.56
CA GLU A 142 9.87 -19.24 2.47
C GLU A 142 8.45 -19.04 2.99
N ALA A 143 8.06 -19.82 4.01
CA ALA A 143 6.75 -19.72 4.64
C ALA A 143 6.51 -18.34 5.27
N GLU A 144 7.47 -17.84 6.06
CA GLU A 144 7.41 -16.50 6.65
C GLU A 144 7.35 -15.41 5.57
N MET A 145 8.16 -15.55 4.51
CA MET A 145 8.14 -14.61 3.39
C MET A 145 6.77 -14.58 2.69
N ILE A 146 6.14 -15.73 2.50
CA ILE A 146 4.81 -15.85 1.89
C ILE A 146 3.73 -15.23 2.79
N GLU A 147 3.80 -15.45 4.10
CA GLU A 147 2.89 -14.83 5.07
C GLU A 147 3.04 -13.30 5.07
N ASP A 148 4.27 -12.79 5.07
CA ASP A 148 4.57 -11.36 4.97
C ASP A 148 4.00 -10.77 3.66
N ILE A 149 4.20 -11.45 2.52
CA ILE A 149 3.65 -11.03 1.22
C ILE A 149 2.12 -10.97 1.29
N ALA A 150 1.47 -12.03 1.77
CA ALA A 150 0.01 -12.09 1.83
C ALA A 150 -0.57 -11.02 2.77
N THR A 151 0.12 -10.72 3.86
CA THR A 151 -0.26 -9.66 4.81
C THR A 151 -0.08 -8.27 4.20
N ASP A 152 1.04 -8.01 3.52
CA ASP A 152 1.29 -6.74 2.84
C ASP A 152 0.27 -6.49 1.70
N VAL A 153 -0.04 -7.52 0.90
CA VAL A 153 -1.08 -7.45 -0.15
C VAL A 153 -2.45 -7.17 0.48
N SER A 154 -2.82 -7.88 1.55
CA SER A 154 -4.09 -7.66 2.24
C SER A 154 -4.21 -6.22 2.75
N ASN A 155 -3.18 -5.71 3.43
CA ASN A 155 -3.16 -4.34 3.93
C ASN A 155 -3.28 -3.31 2.80
N LYS A 156 -2.54 -3.49 1.70
CA LYS A 156 -2.63 -2.61 0.52
C LYS A 156 -4.01 -2.63 -0.13
N LEU A 157 -4.67 -3.81 -0.18
CA LEU A 157 -6.04 -3.92 -0.68
C LEU A 157 -7.04 -3.25 0.26
N SER A 158 -6.89 -3.40 1.57
CA SER A 158 -7.73 -2.72 2.56
C SER A 158 -7.59 -1.20 2.49
N LEU A 159 -6.36 -0.68 2.31
CA LEU A 159 -6.10 0.75 2.16
C LEU A 159 -6.62 1.33 0.84
N SER A 160 -6.67 0.52 -0.22
CA SER A 160 -7.16 0.92 -1.55
C SER A 160 -8.63 0.59 -1.79
N ALA A 161 -9.30 -0.07 -0.84
CA ALA A 161 -10.71 -0.40 -0.97
C ALA A 161 -11.56 0.88 -0.93
N PRO A 162 -12.42 1.13 -1.93
CA PRO A 162 -13.36 2.25 -1.85
C PRO A 162 -14.31 2.02 -0.67
N CYS A 163 -14.44 3.03 0.19
CA CYS A 163 -15.34 2.99 1.33
C CYS A 163 -16.80 3.17 0.88
N SER A 164 -17.56 2.09 0.80
CA SER A 164 -18.99 2.12 0.45
C SER A 164 -19.93 2.34 1.63
N ASP A 165 -19.41 2.42 2.87
CA ASP A 165 -20.18 2.57 4.11
C ASP A 165 -21.14 3.77 4.11
N PHE A 166 -20.92 4.73 3.21
CA PHE A 166 -21.65 5.99 3.13
C PHE A 166 -22.44 6.16 1.83
N ASP A 167 -22.42 5.20 0.91
CA ASP A 167 -23.08 5.32 -0.41
C ASP A 167 -24.60 5.43 -0.29
N GLY A 168 -25.19 4.88 0.79
CA GLY A 168 -26.61 5.02 1.10
C GLY A 168 -27.02 6.34 1.74
N LEU A 169 -26.08 7.25 2.04
CA LEU A 169 -26.36 8.48 2.78
C LEU A 169 -26.73 9.64 1.84
N VAL A 170 -28.00 10.03 1.90
CA VAL A 170 -28.51 11.18 1.15
C VAL A 170 -27.89 12.49 1.65
N GLY A 171 -27.40 13.31 0.72
CA GLY A 171 -26.84 14.63 1.02
C GLY A 171 -25.39 14.65 1.51
N MET A 172 -24.74 13.48 1.62
CA MET A 172 -23.34 13.39 2.08
C MET A 172 -22.36 14.10 1.13
N GLU A 173 -22.51 13.97 -0.19
CA GLU A 173 -21.61 14.64 -1.15
C GLU A 173 -21.65 16.17 -1.05
N SER A 174 -22.82 16.75 -0.77
CA SER A 174 -22.96 18.19 -0.52
C SER A 174 -22.18 18.61 0.72
N LYS A 175 -22.32 17.84 1.81
CA LYS A 175 -21.57 18.07 3.06
C LYS A 175 -20.07 17.86 2.90
N MET A 176 -19.65 16.87 2.11
CA MET A 176 -18.23 16.64 1.79
C MET A 176 -17.64 17.79 0.97
N THR A 177 -18.40 18.36 0.03
CA THR A 177 -17.98 19.52 -0.75
C THR A 177 -17.77 20.75 0.13
N GLU A 178 -18.71 21.01 1.05
CA GLU A 178 -18.60 22.05 2.06
C GLU A 178 -17.36 21.84 2.94
N MET A 179 -17.17 20.64 3.49
CA MET A 179 -16.02 20.31 4.33
C MET A 179 -14.68 20.42 3.60
N ARG A 180 -14.60 20.01 2.33
CA ARG A 180 -13.39 20.10 1.52
C ARG A 180 -12.93 21.56 1.38
N SER A 181 -13.87 22.49 1.22
CA SER A 181 -13.56 23.93 1.14
C SER A 181 -12.97 24.49 2.45
N LEU A 182 -13.38 23.93 3.60
CA LEU A 182 -12.88 24.31 4.92
C LEU A 182 -11.51 23.70 5.22
N LEU A 183 -11.30 22.44 4.80
CA LEU A 183 -10.06 21.71 5.02
C LEU A 183 -8.87 22.33 4.30
N GLN A 184 -9.06 22.83 3.06
CA GLN A 184 -7.99 23.36 2.21
C GLN A 184 -6.74 22.47 2.23
N LEU A 185 -6.89 21.22 1.78
CA LEU A 185 -5.89 20.14 1.91
C LEU A 185 -4.50 20.46 1.32
N ASP A 186 -4.42 21.48 0.46
CA ASP A 186 -3.21 21.96 -0.20
C ASP A 186 -2.47 23.05 0.60
N SER A 187 -2.99 23.46 1.76
CA SER A 187 -2.37 24.44 2.66
C SER A 187 -1.47 23.74 3.70
N ASP A 188 -0.33 24.36 4.02
CA ASP A 188 0.59 23.93 5.07
C ASP A 188 0.17 24.40 6.49
N GLU A 189 -1.00 25.05 6.63
CA GLU A 189 -1.47 25.58 7.91
C GLU A 189 -2.13 24.52 8.81
N VAL A 190 -1.96 24.67 10.13
CA VAL A 190 -2.68 23.86 11.11
C VAL A 190 -4.10 24.39 11.28
N ARG A 191 -5.11 23.57 10.96
CA ARG A 191 -6.53 23.92 11.03
C ARG A 191 -7.27 23.10 12.07
N LYS A 192 -8.28 23.73 12.68
CA LYS A 192 -9.22 23.07 13.60
C LYS A 192 -10.63 23.35 13.11
N ILE A 193 -11.38 22.28 12.85
CA ILE A 193 -12.75 22.36 12.33
C ILE A 193 -13.68 21.74 13.36
N GLY A 194 -14.72 22.46 13.74
CA GLY A 194 -15.76 21.97 14.64
C GLY A 194 -17.00 21.56 13.86
N ILE A 195 -17.50 20.33 14.12
CA ILE A 195 -18.79 19.87 13.60
C ILE A 195 -19.80 19.96 14.75
N LEU A 196 -20.68 20.96 14.71
CA LEU A 196 -21.69 21.21 15.75
C LEU A 196 -23.10 20.99 15.21
N GLY A 197 -23.99 20.49 16.06
CA GLY A 197 -25.39 20.28 15.73
C GLY A 197 -26.10 19.37 16.72
N PRO A 198 -27.43 19.25 16.62
CA PRO A 198 -28.25 18.43 17.51
C PRO A 198 -27.81 16.96 17.55
N SER A 199 -28.23 16.24 18.60
CA SER A 199 -28.05 14.78 18.64
C SER A 199 -28.78 14.12 17.47
N GLY A 200 -28.22 13.06 16.90
CA GLY A 200 -28.81 12.32 15.78
C GLY A 200 -28.67 12.95 14.38
N ILE A 201 -28.16 14.17 14.24
CA ILE A 201 -28.02 14.85 12.93
C ILE A 201 -26.91 14.27 12.02
N GLY A 202 -26.13 13.28 12.51
CA GLY A 202 -25.09 12.60 11.73
C GLY A 202 -23.68 13.22 11.81
N LYS A 203 -23.35 13.96 12.87
CA LYS A 203 -22.00 14.58 13.06
C LYS A 203 -20.87 13.56 12.97
N THR A 204 -20.94 12.49 13.76
CA THR A 204 -19.98 11.38 13.75
C THR A 204 -19.88 10.75 12.37
N THR A 205 -21.02 10.59 11.69
CA THR A 205 -21.09 10.03 10.34
C THR A 205 -20.35 10.89 9.32
N ILE A 206 -20.53 12.21 9.37
CA ILE A 206 -19.80 13.17 8.52
C ILE A 206 -18.30 13.10 8.83
N ALA A 207 -17.91 13.13 10.11
CA ALA A 207 -16.52 13.06 10.53
C ALA A 207 -15.83 11.77 10.06
N ARG A 208 -16.53 10.62 10.15
CA ARG A 208 -16.02 9.32 9.73
C ARG A 208 -15.89 9.20 8.23
N SER A 209 -16.88 9.69 7.49
CA SER A 209 -16.82 9.72 6.02
C SER A 209 -15.68 10.61 5.52
N LEU A 210 -15.45 11.75 6.18
CA LEU A 210 -14.32 12.62 5.89
C LEU A 210 -12.97 11.93 6.16
N PHE A 211 -12.86 11.26 7.31
CA PHE A 211 -11.65 10.51 7.69
C PHE A 211 -11.35 9.39 6.69
N ASN A 212 -12.35 8.59 6.31
CA ASN A 212 -12.16 7.48 5.38
C ASN A 212 -11.75 7.98 3.99
N ARG A 213 -12.25 9.14 3.55
CA ARG A 213 -11.93 9.72 2.24
C ARG A 213 -10.53 10.36 2.19
N HIS A 214 -10.07 10.96 3.28
CA HIS A 214 -8.86 11.80 3.27
C HIS A 214 -7.71 11.30 4.14
N SER A 215 -7.89 10.26 4.95
CA SER A 215 -6.81 9.73 5.83
C SER A 215 -5.52 9.39 5.07
N GLN A 216 -5.62 8.94 3.82
CA GLN A 216 -4.49 8.61 2.94
C GLN A 216 -3.74 9.84 2.40
N ASP A 217 -4.37 11.02 2.42
CA ASP A 217 -3.74 12.28 1.98
C ASP A 217 -2.78 12.86 3.04
N PHE A 218 -2.70 12.22 4.21
CA PHE A 218 -1.90 12.61 5.36
C PHE A 218 -0.87 11.53 5.69
N GLN A 219 0.29 11.94 6.22
CA GLN A 219 1.36 11.01 6.59
C GLN A 219 0.94 10.13 7.78
N LEU A 220 0.13 10.69 8.67
CA LEU A 220 -0.40 10.03 9.85
C LEU A 220 -1.86 10.46 10.00
N SER A 221 -2.74 9.53 10.38
CA SER A 221 -4.14 9.83 10.60
C SER A 221 -4.71 8.98 11.74
N VAL A 222 -5.60 9.56 12.54
CA VAL A 222 -6.29 8.84 13.60
C VAL A 222 -7.72 9.34 13.80
N PHE A 223 -8.64 8.40 13.97
CA PHE A 223 -10.01 8.64 14.39
C PHE A 223 -10.17 8.16 15.83
N ILE A 224 -10.39 9.09 16.75
CA ILE A 224 -10.65 8.77 18.15
C ILE A 224 -12.16 8.88 18.38
N ASP A 225 -12.81 7.73 18.47
CA ASP A 225 -14.25 7.62 18.71
C ASP A 225 -14.59 7.75 20.21
N ASN A 226 -15.76 8.31 20.52
CA ASN A 226 -16.38 8.35 21.84
C ASN A 226 -15.42 8.78 22.97
N ILE A 227 -14.79 9.95 22.85
CA ILE A 227 -13.74 10.40 23.79
C ILE A 227 -14.24 10.43 25.23
N LYS A 228 -15.44 10.97 25.48
CA LYS A 228 -16.02 10.98 26.83
C LYS A 228 -16.12 9.61 27.47
N ARG A 229 -16.53 8.61 26.68
CA ARG A 229 -16.76 7.24 27.17
C ARG A 229 -15.44 6.49 27.35
N ASN A 230 -14.56 6.60 26.36
CA ASN A 230 -13.31 5.84 26.29
C ASN A 230 -12.22 6.42 27.21
N TYR A 231 -12.32 7.69 27.59
CA TYR A 231 -11.36 8.37 28.45
C TYR A 231 -12.03 8.99 29.69
N ALA A 232 -13.02 8.28 30.25
CA ALA A 232 -13.62 8.65 31.53
C ALA A 232 -12.53 8.81 32.59
N ILE A 233 -12.41 10.04 33.12
CA ILE A 233 -11.35 10.42 34.04
C ILE A 233 -11.59 9.72 35.39
N PRO A 234 -10.62 8.95 35.94
CA PRO A 234 -10.73 8.43 37.30
C PRO A 234 -10.89 9.58 38.28
N ALA A 235 -11.76 9.43 39.28
CA ALA A 235 -12.20 10.51 40.19
C ALA A 235 -11.08 11.22 41.00
N CYS A 236 -9.81 10.81 40.85
CA CYS A 236 -8.66 11.34 41.57
C CYS A 236 -7.44 11.68 40.66
N SER A 237 -7.61 11.81 39.34
CA SER A 237 -6.49 12.17 38.45
C SER A 237 -6.32 13.69 38.34
N ASP A 238 -5.08 14.17 38.39
CA ASP A 238 -4.76 15.55 38.04
C ASP A 238 -4.79 15.77 36.51
N ASP A 239 -4.96 17.03 36.10
CA ASP A 239 -5.07 17.44 34.68
C ASP A 239 -3.84 17.00 33.86
N TYR A 240 -2.65 16.99 34.48
CA TYR A 240 -1.42 16.56 33.82
C TYR A 240 -1.47 15.07 33.45
N SER A 241 -1.85 14.20 34.39
CA SER A 241 -1.89 12.75 34.15
C SER A 241 -2.96 12.36 33.13
N VAL A 242 -4.10 13.05 33.12
CA VAL A 242 -5.14 12.85 32.09
C VAL A 242 -4.61 13.20 30.70
N LYS A 243 -3.98 14.37 30.54
CA LYS A 243 -3.38 14.79 29.27
C LYS A 243 -2.28 13.84 28.81
N LEU A 244 -1.46 13.35 29.72
CA LEU A 244 -0.38 12.41 29.40
C LEU A 244 -0.92 11.05 28.95
N ASN A 245 -1.96 10.54 29.61
CA ASN A 245 -2.63 9.30 29.21
C ASN A 245 -3.32 9.43 27.84
N LEU A 246 -3.99 10.57 27.58
CA LEU A 246 -4.57 10.84 26.28
C LEU A 246 -3.50 10.88 25.19
N GLN A 247 -2.36 11.52 25.44
CA GLN A 247 -1.23 11.53 24.50
C GLN A 247 -0.67 10.13 24.24
N LYS A 248 -0.52 9.29 25.27
CA LYS A 248 -0.07 7.88 25.12
C LYS A 248 -1.00 7.09 24.22
N HIS A 249 -2.30 7.20 24.48
CA HIS A 249 -3.29 6.49 23.68
C HIS A 249 -3.38 7.03 22.24
N PHE A 250 -3.40 8.36 22.08
CA PHE A 250 -3.38 9.02 20.79
C PHE A 250 -2.20 8.55 19.94
N MET A 251 -0.99 8.53 20.49
CA MET A 251 0.18 8.04 19.76
C MET A 251 0.09 6.55 19.48
N SER A 252 -0.46 5.75 20.39
CA SER A 252 -0.60 4.31 20.16
C SER A 252 -1.50 4.01 18.96
N GLN A 253 -2.63 4.72 18.85
CA GLN A 253 -3.54 4.60 17.71
C GLN A 253 -2.92 5.18 16.42
N LEU A 254 -2.14 6.26 16.53
CA LEU A 254 -1.50 6.91 15.39
C LEU A 254 -0.35 6.08 14.80
N THR A 255 0.32 5.27 15.61
CA THR A 255 1.54 4.51 15.23
C THR A 255 1.33 3.00 15.18
N ASN A 256 0.17 2.48 15.60
CA ASN A 256 -0.08 1.04 15.83
C ASN A 256 0.95 0.35 16.75
N GLU A 257 1.68 1.13 17.56
CA GLU A 257 2.64 0.63 18.53
C GLU A 257 2.14 0.91 19.96
N THR A 258 2.46 0.03 20.90
CA THR A 258 2.23 0.30 22.33
C THR A 258 3.29 1.29 22.81
N CYS A 259 3.02 2.58 22.63
CA CYS A 259 3.98 3.65 22.90
C CYS A 259 4.21 3.82 24.42
N THR A 260 5.19 3.09 24.96
CA THR A 260 5.64 3.19 26.37
C THR A 260 6.53 4.41 26.63
N SER A 261 6.96 5.14 25.59
CA SER A 261 8.03 6.16 25.69
C SER A 261 7.55 7.61 25.85
N ILE A 262 6.27 7.90 26.08
CA ILE A 262 5.81 9.28 26.33
C ILE A 262 6.02 9.63 27.80
N SER A 263 7.14 10.27 28.09
CA SER A 263 7.55 10.67 29.44
C SER A 263 6.99 12.02 29.88
N HIS A 264 6.62 12.91 28.94
CA HIS A 264 6.03 14.22 29.24
C HIS A 264 5.18 14.76 28.08
N LEU A 265 4.36 15.80 28.36
CA LEU A 265 3.40 16.38 27.42
C LEU A 265 4.00 17.00 26.13
N GLY A 266 5.32 17.15 26.08
CA GLY A 266 6.02 17.75 24.94
C GLY A 266 6.41 16.75 23.85
N VAL A 267 6.47 15.45 24.18
CA VAL A 267 6.96 14.40 23.27
C VAL A 267 6.11 14.30 22.01
N VAL A 268 4.78 14.36 22.14
CA VAL A 268 3.88 14.29 20.98
C VAL A 268 4.08 15.48 20.05
N LYS A 269 4.17 16.69 20.60
CA LYS A 269 4.41 17.90 19.82
C LYS A 269 5.72 17.79 19.05
N ASP A 270 6.79 17.33 19.70
CA ASP A 270 8.11 17.20 19.06
C ASP A 270 8.11 16.15 17.94
N ARG A 271 7.43 15.01 18.12
CA ARG A 271 7.32 13.95 17.10
C ARG A 271 6.46 14.34 15.90
N LEU A 272 5.46 15.19 16.09
CA LEU A 272 4.49 15.56 15.04
C LEU A 272 4.77 16.91 14.39
N LYS A 273 5.70 17.73 14.89
CA LYS A 273 5.93 19.11 14.41
C LYS A 273 6.23 19.23 12.91
N ASP A 274 6.83 18.19 12.32
CA ASP A 274 7.22 18.15 10.90
C ASP A 274 6.37 17.15 10.09
N LYS A 275 5.20 16.77 10.61
CA LYS A 275 4.33 15.75 10.00
C LYS A 275 2.99 16.35 9.58
N LYS A 276 2.51 15.95 8.40
CA LYS A 276 1.14 16.24 7.96
C LYS A 276 0.19 15.22 8.60
N VAL A 277 -0.59 15.63 9.61
CA VAL A 277 -1.40 14.73 10.45
C VAL A 277 -2.89 15.09 10.40
N LEU A 278 -3.76 14.09 10.18
CA LEU A 278 -5.22 14.23 10.30
C LEU A 278 -5.71 13.63 11.61
N VAL A 279 -6.37 14.42 12.45
CA VAL A 279 -6.92 13.96 13.73
C VAL A 279 -8.42 14.24 13.75
N VAL A 280 -9.22 13.20 13.97
CA VAL A 280 -10.66 13.33 14.22
C VAL A 280 -10.95 12.90 15.65
N LEU A 281 -11.63 13.79 16.39
CA LEU A 281 -12.01 13.62 17.78
C LEU A 281 -13.53 13.60 17.87
N ASP A 282 -14.13 12.47 18.23
CA ASP A 282 -15.59 12.33 18.38
C ASP A 282 -16.04 12.42 19.84
N ASP A 283 -17.26 12.91 20.04
CA ASP A 283 -17.91 13.08 21.34
C ASP A 283 -17.06 13.85 22.37
N VAL A 284 -16.64 15.06 21.98
CA VAL A 284 -15.75 15.93 22.77
C VAL A 284 -16.50 16.86 23.75
N TRP A 285 -17.82 17.02 23.59
CA TRP A 285 -18.65 18.06 24.23
C TRP A 285 -19.81 17.51 25.02
#